data_AF-A0A497QJZ2-F1
#
_entry.id   AF-A0A497QJZ2-F1
#
_cell.length_a   1.000
_cell.length_b   1.000
_cell.length_c   1.000
_cell.angle_alpha   90.00
_cell.angle_beta   90.00
_cell.angle_gamma   90.00
#
_symmetry.space_group_name_H-M   'P 1'
#
loop_
_entity.id
_entity.type
_entity.pdbx_description
1 polymer ?
#
loop_
_entity_poly.entity_id
_entity_poly.type
_entity_poly.pdbx_seq_one_letter_code
_entity_poly.pdbx_strand_id
1 'polypeptide(L)'
;MDTRIRSLSKGIIYRIISVILLAIITYIFTKDLMTVTLVTLISNIVFLFVFYIHERLWLKIKRPEGKLARSIAKMFTYITICGIAIMSTITYFVTGSLEAMTGITLTYVLIKHITYVFNELLWDKIKWGEKVECQN
;
A
#
# COMPACT_ATOMS: atom_id res chain seq x y z
N MET A 1 14.43 -15.33 -10.21
CA MET A 1 12.96 -15.16 -10.37
C MET A 1 12.28 -15.70 -9.12
N ASP A 2 11.57 -14.86 -8.35
CA ASP A 2 10.97 -15.27 -7.08
C ASP A 2 9.96 -16.42 -7.27
N THR A 3 9.94 -17.38 -6.34
CA THR A 3 8.90 -18.41 -6.33
C THR A 3 7.52 -17.77 -6.09
N ARG A 4 6.46 -18.34 -6.69
CA ARG A 4 5.08 -17.87 -6.49
C ARG A 4 4.72 -17.78 -5.00
N ILE A 5 5.21 -18.72 -4.21
CA ILE A 5 4.99 -18.78 -2.76
C ILE A 5 5.69 -17.60 -2.05
N ARG A 6 6.96 -17.30 -2.38
CA ARG A 6 7.69 -16.14 -1.80
C ARG A 6 6.99 -14.81 -2.11
N SER A 7 6.50 -14.64 -3.34
CA SER A 7 5.77 -13.42 -3.74
C SER A 7 4.44 -13.26 -2.99
N LEU A 8 3.69 -14.35 -2.82
CA LEU A 8 2.44 -14.33 -2.04
C LEU A 8 2.70 -14.05 -0.55
N SER A 9 3.70 -14.68 0.06
CA SER A 9 4.07 -14.45 1.45
C SER A 9 4.50 -13.01 1.71
N LYS A 10 5.34 -12.44 0.83
CA LYS A 10 5.73 -11.01 0.87
C LYS A 10 4.49 -10.10 0.87
N GLY A 11 3.52 -10.37 0.00
CA GLY A 11 2.28 -9.59 -0.10
C GLY A 11 1.40 -9.68 1.15
N ILE A 12 1.21 -10.90 1.69
CA ILE A 12 0.40 -11.13 2.88
C ILE A 12 1.02 -10.44 4.10
N ILE A 13 2.33 -10.61 4.30
CA ILE A 13 3.05 -9.98 5.43
C ILE A 13 2.97 -8.47 5.34
N TYR A 14 3.21 -7.90 4.15
CA TYR A 14 3.08 -6.46 3.94
C TYR A 14 1.67 -5.95 4.24
N ARG A 15 0.62 -6.74 3.94
CA ARG A 15 -0.76 -6.36 4.26
C ARG A 15 -1.08 -6.40 5.74
N ILE A 16 -0.64 -7.43 6.45
CA ILE A 16 -0.85 -7.51 7.91
C ILE A 16 -0.19 -6.31 8.59
N ILE A 17 1.06 -6.01 8.25
CA ILE A 17 1.80 -4.86 8.81
C ILE A 17 1.08 -3.54 8.48
N SER A 18 0.64 -3.37 7.23
CA SER A 18 -0.05 -2.14 6.81
C SER A 18 -1.36 -1.89 7.55
N VAL A 19 -2.14 -2.95 7.84
CA VAL A 19 -3.41 -2.86 8.58
C VAL A 19 -3.15 -2.48 10.04
N ILE A 20 -2.16 -3.13 10.68
CA ILE A 20 -1.77 -2.84 12.06
C ILE A 20 -1.28 -1.39 12.19
N LEU A 21 -0.42 -0.94 11.28
CA LEU A 21 0.09 0.44 11.30
C LEU A 21 -1.02 1.47 11.12
N LEU A 22 -1.96 1.23 10.18
CA LEU A 22 -3.09 2.13 9.99
C LEU A 22 -3.96 2.21 11.24
N ALA A 23 -4.22 1.07 11.90
CA ALA A 23 -5.00 1.02 13.12
C ALA A 23 -4.32 1.79 14.27
N ILE A 24 -3.01 1.59 14.46
CA ILE A 24 -2.22 2.29 15.49
C ILE A 24 -2.21 3.80 15.23
N ILE A 25 -1.91 4.23 14.01
CA ILE A 25 -1.83 5.65 13.66
C ILE A 25 -3.21 6.30 13.85
N THR A 26 -4.26 5.70 13.32
CA THR A 26 -5.62 6.22 13.48
C THR A 26 -5.98 6.36 14.96
N TYR A 27 -5.68 5.35 15.78
CA TYR A 27 -5.96 5.37 17.21
C TYR A 27 -5.18 6.46 17.95
N ILE A 28 -3.93 6.73 17.58
CA ILE A 28 -3.13 7.79 18.19
C ILE A 28 -3.77 9.16 17.97
N PHE A 29 -4.33 9.41 16.78
CA PHE A 29 -4.93 10.71 16.43
C PHE A 29 -6.39 10.85 16.89
N THR A 30 -7.20 9.80 16.78
CA THR A 30 -8.65 9.89 17.07
C THR A 30 -9.00 9.48 18.49
N LYS A 31 -8.16 8.64 19.14
CA LYS A 31 -8.40 8.02 20.46
C LYS A 31 -9.73 7.25 20.54
N ASP A 32 -10.33 6.91 19.41
CA ASP A 32 -11.60 6.21 19.31
C ASP A 32 -11.46 4.93 18.50
N LEU A 33 -11.83 3.81 19.13
CA LEU A 33 -11.77 2.49 18.52
C LEU A 33 -12.80 2.31 17.40
N MET A 34 -13.97 2.96 17.50
CA MET A 34 -14.98 2.87 16.44
C MET A 34 -14.44 3.48 15.14
N THR A 35 -13.87 4.68 15.23
CA THR A 35 -13.22 5.35 14.10
C THR A 35 -12.08 4.51 13.52
N VAL A 36 -11.24 3.90 14.35
CA VAL A 36 -10.14 3.03 13.91
C VAL A 36 -10.64 1.86 13.08
N THR A 37 -11.67 1.16 13.56
CA THR A 37 -12.26 0.02 12.86
C THR A 37 -12.89 0.45 11.54
N LEU A 38 -13.66 1.55 11.52
CA LEU A 38 -14.30 2.06 10.31
C LEU A 38 -13.28 2.49 9.26
N VAL A 39 -12.29 3.30 9.63
CA VAL A 39 -11.23 3.74 8.72
C VAL A 39 -10.50 2.53 8.14
N THR A 40 -10.14 1.55 8.98
CA THR A 40 -9.39 0.37 8.53
C THR A 40 -10.21 -0.49 7.57
N LEU A 41 -11.48 -0.78 7.88
CA LEU A 41 -12.35 -1.60 7.03
C LEU A 41 -12.66 -0.91 5.70
N ILE A 42 -13.12 0.34 5.75
CA ILE A 42 -13.46 1.13 4.55
C ILE A 42 -12.24 1.26 3.66
N SER A 43 -11.07 1.57 4.23
CA SER A 43 -9.82 1.66 3.47
C SER A 43 -9.52 0.35 2.73
N ASN A 44 -9.56 -0.80 3.39
CA ASN A 44 -9.24 -2.08 2.74
C ASN A 44 -10.18 -2.37 1.55
N ILE A 45 -11.47 -2.10 1.71
CA ILE A 45 -12.46 -2.29 0.64
C ILE A 45 -12.21 -1.31 -0.51
N VAL A 46 -12.09 -0.02 -0.22
CA VAL A 46 -11.90 1.02 -1.24
C VAL A 46 -10.59 0.81 -2.01
N PHE A 47 -9.50 0.46 -1.34
CA PHE A 47 -8.23 0.15 -2.01
C PHE A 47 -8.35 -1.04 -2.95
N LEU A 48 -9.17 -2.05 -2.65
CA LEU A 48 -9.42 -3.17 -3.55
C LEU A 48 -10.17 -2.72 -4.82
N PHE A 49 -11.24 -1.94 -4.65
CA PHE A 49 -12.02 -1.40 -5.77
C PHE A 49 -11.18 -0.48 -6.66
N VAL A 50 -10.42 0.43 -6.05
CA VAL A 50 -9.56 1.38 -6.77
C VAL A 50 -8.45 0.64 -7.50
N PHE A 51 -7.82 -0.36 -6.87
CA PHE A 51 -6.83 -1.20 -7.53
C PHE A 51 -7.40 -1.86 -8.79
N TYR A 52 -8.61 -2.41 -8.68
CA TYR A 52 -9.30 -3.02 -9.81
C TYR A 52 -9.57 -2.01 -10.93
N ILE A 53 -10.14 -0.85 -10.62
CA ILE A 53 -10.40 0.20 -11.62
C ILE A 53 -9.09 0.67 -12.26
N HIS A 54 -8.06 0.89 -11.47
CA HIS A 54 -6.74 1.30 -11.95
C HIS A 54 -6.16 0.25 -12.92
N GLU A 55 -6.23 -1.04 -12.57
CA GLU A 55 -5.77 -2.11 -13.46
C GLU A 55 -6.56 -2.11 -14.79
N ARG A 56 -7.87 -1.88 -14.75
CA ARG A 56 -8.72 -1.79 -15.96
C ARG A 56 -8.41 -0.57 -16.82
N LEU A 57 -8.20 0.60 -16.21
CA LEU A 57 -7.81 1.82 -16.92
C LEU A 57 -6.42 1.68 -17.55
N TRP A 58 -5.51 1.01 -16.84
CA TRP A 58 -4.17 0.73 -17.33
C TRP A 58 -4.14 -0.12 -18.60
N LEU A 59 -5.15 -0.99 -18.81
CA LEU A 59 -5.28 -1.76 -20.05
C LEU A 59 -5.62 -0.89 -21.27
N LYS A 60 -6.20 0.29 -21.06
CA LYS A 60 -6.65 1.20 -22.13
C LYS A 60 -5.60 2.26 -22.51
N ILE A 61 -4.60 2.51 -21.66
CA ILE A 61 -3.56 3.51 -21.90
C ILE A 61 -2.46 2.94 -22.80
N LYS A 62 -2.02 3.73 -23.78
CA LYS A 62 -0.90 3.39 -24.69
C LYS A 62 0.35 3.13 -23.86
N ARG A 63 0.85 1.89 -23.90
CA ARG A 63 1.94 1.42 -23.03
C ARG A 63 3.26 2.14 -23.37
N PRO A 64 3.97 2.72 -22.39
CA PRO A 64 5.34 3.15 -22.60
C PRO A 64 6.24 1.93 -22.85
N GLU A 65 7.22 2.09 -23.74
CA GLU A 65 8.22 1.07 -24.04
C GLU A 65 9.26 1.00 -22.92
N GLY A 66 9.65 -0.23 -22.53
CA GLY A 66 10.58 -0.48 -21.43
C GLY A 66 9.92 -1.04 -20.15
N LYS A 67 10.52 -2.10 -19.59
CA LYS A 67 10.04 -2.76 -18.36
C LYS A 67 10.12 -1.85 -17.13
N LEU A 68 11.18 -1.03 -17.03
CA LEU A 68 11.45 -0.10 -15.93
C LEU A 68 10.52 1.13 -15.95
N ALA A 69 10.39 1.79 -17.11
CA ALA A 69 9.48 2.94 -17.28
C ALA A 69 8.02 2.56 -16.98
N ARG A 70 7.61 1.33 -17.33
CA ARG A 70 6.28 0.79 -17.00
C ARG A 70 6.05 0.58 -15.51
N SER A 71 7.05 0.06 -14.78
CA SER A 71 6.93 -0.14 -13.33
C SER A 71 6.96 1.18 -12.57
N ILE A 72 7.82 2.11 -12.97
CA ILE A 72 7.92 3.45 -12.36
C ILE A 72 6.64 4.26 -12.61
N ALA A 73 6.12 4.26 -13.84
CA ALA A 73 4.88 4.96 -14.16
C ALA A 73 3.70 4.43 -13.33
N LYS A 74 3.55 3.09 -13.24
CA LYS A 74 2.54 2.45 -12.39
C LYS A 74 2.73 2.78 -10.91
N MET A 75 3.97 2.83 -10.43
CA MET A 75 4.30 3.13 -9.03
C MET A 75 3.86 4.56 -8.67
N PHE A 76 4.19 5.56 -9.50
CA PHE A 76 3.85 6.96 -9.24
C PHE A 76 2.35 7.27 -9.33
N THR A 77 1.64 6.70 -10.32
CA THR A 77 0.18 6.95 -10.45
C THR A 77 -0.63 6.26 -9.35
N TYR A 78 -0.29 5.01 -9.04
CA TYR A 78 -1.09 4.19 -8.12
C TYR A 78 -0.80 4.47 -6.65
N ILE A 79 0.48 4.59 -6.26
CA ILE A 79 0.85 4.64 -4.84
C ILE A 79 0.71 6.04 -4.27
N THR A 80 1.13 7.06 -5.01
CA THR A 80 1.31 8.39 -4.45
C THR A 80 0.08 9.26 -4.66
N ILE A 81 -0.47 9.33 -5.87
CA ILE A 81 -1.54 10.28 -6.18
C ILE A 81 -2.90 9.73 -5.73
N CYS A 82 -3.26 8.51 -6.14
CA CYS A 82 -4.52 7.90 -5.72
C CYS A 82 -4.51 7.55 -4.23
N GLY A 83 -3.39 7.04 -3.70
CA GLY A 83 -3.27 6.65 -2.30
C GLY A 83 -3.49 7.81 -1.32
N ILE A 84 -2.91 8.98 -1.60
CA ILE A 84 -3.10 10.18 -0.76
C ILE A 84 -4.53 10.70 -0.90
N ALA A 85 -5.03 10.87 -2.13
CA ALA A 85 -6.38 11.41 -2.35
C ALA A 85 -7.46 10.56 -1.68
N ILE A 86 -7.42 9.24 -1.86
CA ILE A 86 -8.40 8.31 -1.29
C ILE A 86 -8.29 8.28 0.23
N MET A 87 -7.07 8.22 0.77
CA MET A 87 -6.88 8.17 2.22
C MET A 87 -7.40 9.47 2.88
N SER A 88 -7.09 10.63 2.29
CA SER A 88 -7.62 11.91 2.75
C SER A 88 -9.15 11.94 2.71
N THR A 89 -9.76 11.49 1.60
CA THR A 89 -11.23 11.44 1.48
C THR A 89 -11.86 10.53 2.52
N ILE A 90 -11.35 9.31 2.70
CA ILE A 90 -11.89 8.35 3.69
C ILE A 90 -11.74 8.91 5.11
N THR A 91 -10.56 9.41 5.45
CA THR A 91 -10.29 9.90 6.82
C THR A 91 -11.12 11.14 7.13
N TYR A 92 -11.33 12.03 6.17
CA TYR A 92 -12.22 13.18 6.34
C TYR A 92 -13.67 12.75 6.50
N PHE A 93 -14.15 11.79 5.69
CA PHE A 93 -15.52 11.31 5.76
C PHE A 93 -15.86 10.65 7.09
N VAL A 94 -14.90 9.94 7.69
CA VAL A 94 -15.12 9.24 8.97
C VAL A 94 -14.90 10.18 10.16
N THR A 95 -13.84 10.98 10.15
CA THR A 95 -13.46 11.78 11.33
C THR A 95 -14.13 13.17 11.35
N GLY A 96 -14.50 13.72 10.20
CA GLY A 96 -15.10 15.06 10.08
C GLY A 96 -14.16 16.24 10.38
N SER A 97 -12.89 15.98 10.75
CA SER A 97 -11.91 17.01 11.10
C SER A 97 -10.71 17.04 10.14
N LEU A 98 -10.31 18.24 9.73
CA LEU A 98 -9.17 18.44 8.83
C LEU A 98 -7.83 18.15 9.50
N GLU A 99 -7.72 18.41 10.81
CA GLU A 99 -6.49 18.16 11.58
C GLU A 99 -6.19 16.67 11.68
N ALA A 100 -7.18 15.84 12.03
CA ALA A 100 -6.99 14.39 12.09
C ALA A 100 -6.77 13.80 10.69
N MET A 101 -7.47 14.29 9.67
CA MET A 101 -7.28 13.86 8.28
C MET A 101 -5.82 14.06 7.82
N THR A 102 -5.29 15.28 7.98
CA THR A 102 -3.93 15.61 7.52
C THR A 102 -2.88 14.87 8.33
N GLY A 103 -3.03 14.80 9.67
CA GLY A 103 -2.13 14.07 10.54
C GLY A 103 -2.06 12.58 10.21
N ILE A 104 -3.20 11.90 10.16
CA ILE A 104 -3.27 10.46 9.86
C ILE A 104 -2.72 10.18 8.47
N THR A 105 -3.13 10.94 7.45
CA THR A 105 -2.72 10.68 6.06
C THR A 105 -1.22 10.88 5.87
N LEU A 106 -0.66 12.00 6.34
CA LEU A 106 0.75 12.31 6.18
C LEU A 106 1.62 11.29 6.93
N THR A 107 1.29 11.01 8.19
CA THR A 107 2.01 10.05 9.02
C THR A 107 1.94 8.64 8.44
N TYR A 108 0.76 8.20 7.99
CA TYR A 108 0.59 6.89 7.38
C TYR A 108 1.37 6.76 6.08
N VAL A 109 1.34 7.77 5.21
CA VAL A 109 2.07 7.75 3.93
C VAL A 109 3.57 7.66 4.17
N LEU A 110 4.13 8.46 5.08
CA LEU A 110 5.57 8.43 5.39
C LEU A 110 6.00 7.07 5.96
N ILE A 111 5.29 6.56 6.95
CA ILE A 111 5.58 5.25 7.58
C ILE A 111 5.47 4.13 6.56
N LYS A 112 4.48 4.18 5.66
CA LYS A 112 4.27 3.16 4.64
C LYS A 112 5.41 3.10 3.61
N HIS A 113 5.97 4.25 3.23
CA HIS A 113 7.15 4.30 2.36
C HIS A 113 8.37 3.67 3.06
N ILE A 114 8.60 4.00 4.33
CA ILE A 114 9.70 3.43 5.13
C ILE A 114 9.52 1.92 5.29
N THR A 115 8.30 1.47 5.61
CA THR A 115 7.96 0.05 5.79
C THR A 115 8.12 -0.74 4.49
N TYR A 116 7.78 -0.14 3.34
CA TYR A 116 8.02 -0.77 2.05
C TYR A 116 9.50 -1.05 1.83
N VAL A 117 10.36 -0.05 2.02
CA VAL A 117 11.82 -0.19 1.88
C VAL A 117 12.36 -1.20 2.88
N PHE A 118 11.95 -1.12 4.14
CA PHE A 118 12.39 -2.06 5.17
C PHE A 118 11.97 -3.51 4.86
N ASN A 119 10.75 -3.70 4.35
CA ASN A 119 10.28 -5.01 3.92
C ASN A 119 11.14 -5.54 2.76
N GLU A 120 11.43 -4.75 1.73
CA GLU A 120 12.35 -5.18 0.67
C GLU A 120 13.73 -5.57 1.21
N LEU A 121 14.31 -4.74 2.09
CA LEU A 121 15.62 -5.01 2.70
C LEU A 121 15.64 -6.27 3.59
N LEU A 122 14.55 -6.53 4.32
CA LEU A 122 14.41 -7.74 5.14
C LEU A 122 14.33 -8.99 4.25
N TRP A 123 13.56 -8.92 3.18
CA TRP A 123 13.37 -10.07 2.29
C TRP A 123 14.59 -10.40 1.44
N ASP A 124 15.46 -9.42 1.16
CA ASP A 124 16.76 -9.65 0.54
C ASP A 124 17.71 -10.45 1.44
N LYS A 125 17.61 -10.28 2.77
CA LYS A 125 18.39 -11.06 3.73
C LYS A 125 17.86 -12.49 3.91
N ILE A 126 16.59 -12.72 3.60
CA ILE A 126 15.93 -14.02 3.73
C ILE A 126 16.10 -14.80 2.41
N LYS A 127 17.03 -15.76 2.39
CA LYS A 127 17.31 -16.67 1.25
C LYS A 127 16.20 -17.70 0.96
N TRP A 128 15.11 -17.68 1.72
CA TRP A 128 14.03 -18.65 1.59
C TRP A 128 13.22 -18.44 0.31
N GLY A 129 13.08 -19.50 -0.50
CA GLY A 129 12.27 -19.48 -1.72
C GLY A 129 12.91 -18.74 -2.90
N GLU A 130 14.21 -18.48 -2.83
CA GLU A 130 15.04 -17.99 -3.93
C GLU A 130 15.42 -19.17 -4.84
N LYS A 131 15.00 -19.16 -6.10
CA LYS A 131 15.47 -20.17 -7.06
C LYS A 131 16.91 -19.84 -7.44
N VAL A 132 17.84 -20.71 -7.06
CA VAL A 132 19.19 -20.73 -7.64
C VAL A 132 19.03 -21.05 -9.12
N GLU A 133 19.45 -20.12 -9.97
CA GLU A 133 19.48 -20.33 -11.41
C GLU A 133 20.66 -21.29 -11.68
N CYS A 134 20.38 -22.58 -11.88
CA CYS A 134 21.38 -23.47 -12.47
C CYS A 134 21.60 -22.97 -13.90
N GLN A 135 22.66 -22.20 -14.11
CA GLN A 135 23.12 -21.83 -15.45
C GLN A 135 23.51 -23.11 -16.18
N ASN A 136 22.69 -23.51 -17.15
CA ASN A 136 23.03 -24.47 -18.20
C ASN A 136 23.24 -23.72 -19.50
#